data_AF-A0A527G701-F1
#
_entry.id   AF-A0A527G701-F1
#
_cell.length_a   1.000
_cell.length_b   1.000
_cell.length_c   1.000
_cell.angle_alpha   90.00
_cell.angle_beta   90.00
_cell.angle_gamma   90.00
#
_symmetry.space_group_name_H-M   'P 1'
#
loop_
_entity.id
_entity.type
_entity.pdbx_description
1 polymer ?
#
loop_
_entity_poly.entity_id
_entity_poly.type
_entity_poly.pdbx_seq_one_letter_code
_entity_poly.pdbx_strand_id
1 'polypeptide(L)'
;RAVLTTSSVEAVRSLVAAGMGVTVLSDMVYRPWSLEGQRIEVRGLVEPIPTMDVGLAWSRDRSIEPAAAAFRAFMSVTMGGGG
;
A
#
# COMPACT_ATOMS: atom_id res chain seq x y z
N ARG A 1 0.07 -18.07 15.70
CA ARG A 1 0.52 -18.71 14.44
C ARG A 1 -0.33 -18.14 13.31
N ALA A 2 0.25 -17.69 12.21
CA ALA A 2 -0.51 -17.20 11.07
C ALA A 2 -1.28 -18.36 10.41
N VAL A 3 -2.53 -18.10 10.01
CA VAL A 3 -3.38 -19.06 9.27
C VAL A 3 -2.93 -19.16 7.81
N LEU A 4 -2.49 -18.04 7.23
CA LEU A 4 -1.91 -17.94 5.89
C LEU A 4 -0.75 -16.94 5.90
N THR A 5 0.27 -17.19 5.09
CA THR A 5 1.33 -16.22 4.79
C THR A 5 1.57 -16.22 3.30
N THR A 6 1.49 -15.06 2.67
CA THR A 6 1.58 -14.89 1.22
C THR A 6 2.11 -13.50 0.89
N SER A 7 2.82 -13.36 -0.22
CA SER A 7 3.24 -12.07 -0.77
C SER A 7 2.14 -11.39 -1.60
N SER A 8 1.06 -12.11 -1.93
CA SER A 8 -0.07 -11.55 -2.67
C SER A 8 -1.03 -10.84 -1.72
N VAL A 9 -1.08 -9.51 -1.82
CA VAL A 9 -2.05 -8.71 -1.06
C VAL A 9 -3.49 -9.08 -1.46
N GLU A 10 -3.72 -9.51 -2.70
CA GLU A 10 -5.07 -9.93 -3.15
C GLU A 10 -5.54 -11.19 -2.45
N ALA A 11 -4.65 -12.18 -2.30
CA ALA A 11 -4.98 -13.38 -1.55
C ALA A 11 -5.36 -13.05 -0.09
N VAL A 12 -4.70 -12.04 0.51
CA VAL A 12 -5.06 -11.55 1.84
C VAL A 12 -6.45 -10.89 1.83
N ARG A 13 -6.77 -10.04 0.84
CA ARG A 13 -8.09 -9.39 0.72
C ARG A 13 -9.21 -10.41 0.58
N SER A 14 -9.10 -11.36 -0.34
CA SER A 14 -10.13 -12.38 -0.53
C SER A 14 -10.32 -13.20 0.75
N LEU A 15 -9.25 -13.49 1.49
CA LEU A 15 -9.35 -14.20 2.77
C LEU A 15 -10.13 -13.41 3.83
N VAL A 16 -9.79 -12.13 4.00
CA VAL A 16 -10.45 -11.25 4.98
C VAL A 16 -11.90 -10.98 4.59
N ALA A 17 -12.17 -10.71 3.31
CA ALA A 17 -13.52 -10.45 2.81
C ALA A 17 -14.44 -11.69 2.91
N ALA A 18 -13.86 -12.89 2.84
CA ALA A 18 -14.56 -14.15 3.10
C ALA A 18 -14.76 -14.46 4.60
N GLY A 19 -14.32 -13.58 5.51
CA GLY A 19 -14.48 -13.75 6.95
C GLY A 19 -13.57 -14.82 7.56
N MET A 20 -12.53 -15.26 6.85
CA MET A 20 -11.63 -16.33 7.33
C MET A 20 -10.53 -15.81 8.28
N GLY A 21 -10.42 -14.50 8.47
CA GLY A 21 -9.44 -13.91 9.38
C GLY A 21 -9.38 -12.39 9.30
N VAL A 22 -8.42 -11.83 10.04
CA VAL A 22 -8.08 -10.40 10.04
C VAL A 22 -6.64 -10.21 9.60
N THR A 23 -6.31 -9.02 9.13
CA THR A 23 -4.95 -8.65 8.72
C THR A 23 -4.62 -7.22 9.13
N VAL A 24 -3.34 -6.89 9.16
CA VAL A 24 -2.83 -5.52 9.33
C VAL A 24 -2.05 -5.19 8.06
N LEU A 25 -2.46 -4.14 7.36
CA LEU A 25 -1.85 -3.67 6.11
C LEU A 25 -1.78 -2.15 6.13
N SER A 26 -0.88 -1.58 5.33
CA SER A 26 -0.85 -0.14 5.08
C SER A 26 -2.13 0.31 4.36
N ASP A 27 -2.59 1.51 4.69
CA ASP A 27 -3.67 2.20 3.97
C ASP A 27 -3.39 2.35 2.48
N MET A 28 -2.11 2.35 2.06
CA MET A 28 -1.73 2.41 0.65
C MET A 28 -2.29 1.26 -0.21
N VAL A 29 -2.57 0.11 0.41
CA VAL A 29 -3.11 -1.07 -0.28
C VAL A 29 -4.56 -1.35 0.08
N TYR A 30 -5.17 -0.49 0.90
CA TYR A 30 -6.57 -0.65 1.29
C TYR A 30 -7.49 -0.36 0.09
N ARG A 31 -8.40 -1.30 -0.15
CA ARG A 31 -9.60 -1.09 -0.96
C ARG A 31 -10.80 -1.69 -0.25
N PRO A 32 -11.99 -1.04 -0.31
CA PRO A 32 -13.17 -1.49 0.40
C PRO A 32 -13.82 -2.77 -0.15
N TRP A 33 -13.31 -3.30 -1.26
CA TRP A 33 -13.86 -4.45 -1.97
C TRP A 33 -12.76 -5.42 -2.40
N SER A 34 -13.01 -6.72 -2.25
CA SER A 34 -12.22 -7.77 -2.92
C SER A 34 -12.58 -7.86 -4.41
N LEU A 35 -11.83 -8.63 -5.20
CA LEU A 35 -12.17 -8.89 -6.61
C LEU A 35 -13.53 -9.58 -6.77
N GLU A 36 -13.95 -10.35 -5.78
CA GLU A 36 -15.25 -11.03 -5.73
C GLU A 36 -16.39 -10.08 -5.33
N GLY A 37 -16.10 -8.79 -5.11
CA GLY A 37 -17.10 -7.79 -4.72
C GLY A 37 -17.52 -7.87 -3.26
N GLN A 38 -16.77 -8.61 -2.42
CA GLN A 38 -17.04 -8.69 -1.00
C GLN A 38 -16.45 -7.49 -0.27
N ARG A 39 -17.19 -6.95 0.71
CA ARG A 39 -16.78 -5.75 1.45
C ARG A 39 -15.70 -6.07 2.47
N ILE A 40 -14.73 -5.18 2.59
CA ILE A 40 -13.69 -5.21 3.61
C ILE A 40 -13.89 -4.01 4.53
N GLU A 41 -13.93 -4.27 5.83
CA GLU A 41 -14.01 -3.23 6.85
C GLU A 41 -12.63 -2.90 7.42
N VAL A 42 -12.41 -1.62 7.70
CA VAL A 42 -11.21 -1.13 8.38
C VAL A 42 -11.56 -0.71 9.80
N ARG A 43 -10.60 -0.89 10.71
CA ARG A 43 -10.65 -0.40 12.08
C ARG A 43 -9.31 0.25 12.40
N GLY A 44 -9.37 1.43 13.03
CA GLY A 44 -8.17 2.04 13.59
C GLY A 44 -7.62 1.22 14.74
N LEU A 45 -6.30 1.25 14.92
CA LEU A 45 -5.65 0.70 16.10
C LEU A 45 -5.70 1.70 17.26
N VAL A 46 -5.65 1.21 18.50
CA VAL A 46 -5.63 2.05 19.71
C VAL A 46 -4.28 2.76 19.83
N GLU A 47 -3.21 2.05 19.49
CA GLU A 47 -1.86 2.56 19.52
C GLU A 47 -1.56 3.41 18.27
N PRO A 48 -0.75 4.49 18.42
CA PRO A 48 -0.31 5.26 17.27
C PRO A 48 0.56 4.41 16.35
N ILE A 49 0.25 4.45 15.05
CA ILE A 49 0.97 3.70 14.01
C ILE A 49 2.06 4.63 13.44
N PRO A 50 3.33 4.18 13.36
CA PRO A 50 4.36 4.96 12.68
C PRO A 50 4.03 5.14 11.19
N THR A 51 4.50 6.22 10.59
CA THR A 51 4.31 6.45 9.15
C THR A 51 5.07 5.40 8.34
N MET A 52 4.51 5.07 7.17
CA MET A 52 5.21 4.29 6.16
C MET A 52 5.68 5.24 5.06
N ASP A 53 6.99 5.46 4.98
CA ASP A 53 7.56 6.34 3.98
C ASP A 53 7.82 5.59 2.67
N VAL A 54 7.41 6.17 1.56
CA VAL A 54 7.65 5.65 0.22
C VAL A 54 8.40 6.68 -0.61
N GLY A 55 9.45 6.22 -1.30
CA GLY A 55 10.33 7.07 -2.08
C GLY A 55 10.64 6.49 -3.46
N LEU A 56 11.25 7.34 -4.28
CA LEU A 56 11.80 6.96 -5.58
C LEU A 56 13.31 6.75 -5.43
N ALA A 57 13.83 5.68 -6.02
CA ALA A 57 15.27 5.38 -6.05
C ALA A 57 15.73 5.14 -7.50
N TRP A 58 16.93 5.60 -7.81
CA TRP A 58 17.58 5.40 -9.11
C TRP A 58 19.10 5.33 -8.92
N SER A 59 19.81 4.78 -9.92
CA SER A 59 21.27 4.72 -9.89
C SER A 59 21.88 6.12 -9.89
N ARG A 60 22.87 6.34 -9.01
CA ARG A 60 23.63 7.59 -8.96
C ARG A 60 24.46 7.82 -10.22
N ASP A 61 24.90 6.73 -10.86
CA ASP A 61 25.81 6.77 -12.01
C ASP A 61 25.08 6.94 -13.35
N ARG A 62 23.75 7.05 -13.33
CA ARG A 62 22.93 7.29 -14.52
C ARG A 62 22.28 8.67 -14.44
N SER A 63 22.39 9.43 -15.52
CA SER A 63 21.58 10.64 -15.71
C SER A 63 20.10 10.26 -15.73
N ILE A 64 19.28 11.08 -15.08
CA ILE A 64 17.83 10.91 -15.14
C ILE A 64 17.32 11.40 -16.49
N GLU A 65 16.73 10.51 -17.27
CA GLU A 65 16.15 10.86 -18.57
C GLU A 65 14.99 11.84 -18.41
N PRO A 66 14.69 12.69 -19.42
CA PRO A 66 13.65 13.72 -19.32
C PRO A 66 12.28 13.19 -18.85
N ALA A 67 11.87 12.02 -19.33
CA ALA A 67 10.61 11.39 -18.91
C ALA A 67 10.61 10.97 -17.42
N ALA A 68 11.71 10.41 -16.93
CA ALA A 68 11.87 10.04 -15.53
C ALA A 68 11.96 11.28 -14.62
N ALA A 69 12.58 12.37 -15.11
CA ALA A 69 12.64 13.63 -14.41
C ALA A 69 11.24 14.26 -14.27
N ALA A 70 10.45 14.25 -15.34
CA ALA A 70 9.06 14.70 -15.32
C ALA A 70 8.22 13.87 -14.34
N PHE A 71 8.37 12.55 -14.34
CA PHE A 71 7.68 11.67 -13.38
C PHE A 71 8.09 11.96 -11.94
N ARG A 72 9.39 12.10 -11.66
CA ARG A 72 9.89 12.47 -10.32
C ARG A 72 9.32 13.81 -9.86
N ALA A 73 9.30 14.82 -10.73
CA ALA A 73 8.74 16.13 -10.41
C ALA A 73 7.24 16.02 -10.09
N PHE A 74 6.48 15.31 -10.92
CA PHE A 74 5.06 15.03 -10.68
C PHE A 74 4.85 14.38 -9.31
N MET A 75 5.58 13.29 -9.02
CA MET A 75 5.47 12.56 -7.75
C MET A 75 5.82 13.42 -6.54
N SER A 76 6.81 14.31 -6.64
CA SER A 76 7.18 15.20 -5.53
C SER A 76 6.08 16.20 -5.15
N VAL A 77 5.23 16.59 -6.11
CA VAL A 77 4.10 17.50 -5.87
C VAL A 77 2.86 16.75 -5.41
N THR A 78 2.59 15.57 -5.99
CA THR A 78 1.36 14.80 -5.70
C THR A 78 1.44 13.98 -4.42
N MET A 79 2.63 13.47 -4.08
CA MET A 79 2.84 12.67 -2.87
C MET A 79 3.30 13.50 -1.68
N GLY A 80 3.59 14.79 -1.85
CA GLY A 80 3.98 15.72 -0.78
C GLY A 80 2.85 16.17 0.15
N GLY A 81 1.65 15.59 0.03
CA GLY A 81 0.45 15.93 0.80
C GLY A 81 0.08 14.94 1.90
N GLY A 82 1.06 14.27 2.52
CA GLY A 82 0.85 13.38 3.67
C GLY A 82 1.26 14.07 4.97
N GLY A 83 0.36 14.87 5.52
CA GLY A 83 0.37 15.34 6.91
C GLY A 83 -0.93 14.95 7.59
#